data_AF-A0A183Q6H5-F1
#
_entry.id   AF-A0A183Q6H5-F1
#
_cell.length_a   1.000
_cell.length_b   1.000
_cell.length_c   1.000
_cell.angle_alpha   90.00
_cell.angle_beta   90.00
_cell.angle_gamma   90.00
#
_symmetry.space_group_name_H-M   'P 1'
#
loop_
_entity.id
_entity.type
_entity.pdbx_description
1 polymer ?
#
loop_
_entity_poly.entity_id
_entity_poly.type
_entity_poly.pdbx_seq_one_letter_code
_entity_poly.pdbx_strand_id
1 'polypeptide(L)'
;MASKNCLVKNLEAVETLGSTSTICSDKTGTLTQNRMTVAHMWFDNKIFDADTTENQTALARIAMLCNRAEFKTGEENKPVLKRECNGDASETAILKCTELCVGKVIEYRAKNRKILEIPFNSTNKYQVNNVSFSFDTFEALLLLLSEHIHTGTKGHRIYLCHTNHLIHV
;
A
#
# COMPACT_ATOMS: atom_id res chain seq x y z
N MET A 1 3.29 10.02 -34.31
CA MET A 1 2.39 9.44 -33.29
C MET A 1 2.82 8.01 -32.92
N ALA A 2 2.93 7.08 -33.89
CA ALA A 2 3.25 5.68 -33.62
C ALA A 2 4.60 5.44 -32.90
N SER A 3 5.67 6.16 -33.27
CA SER A 3 6.98 6.08 -32.59
C SER A 3 6.96 6.52 -31.12
N LYS A 4 5.88 7.17 -30.67
CA LYS A 4 5.65 7.59 -29.28
C LYS A 4 4.60 6.71 -28.58
N ASN A 5 4.36 5.49 -29.05
CA ASN A 5 3.35 4.56 -28.54
C ASN A 5 1.89 5.11 -28.58
N CYS A 6 1.60 6.07 -29.45
CA CYS A 6 0.26 6.57 -29.70
C CYS A 6 -0.28 5.94 -30.99
N LEU A 7 -1.12 4.92 -30.85
CA LEU A 7 -1.78 4.25 -31.97
C LEU A 7 -2.98 5.05 -32.42
N VAL A 8 -2.95 5.51 -33.67
CA VAL A 8 -4.05 6.23 -34.31
C VAL A 8 -4.80 5.25 -35.21
N LYS A 9 -6.10 5.03 -34.94
CA LYS A 9 -6.95 4.17 -35.79
C LYS A 9 -7.50 4.91 -37.00
N ASN A 10 -7.88 6.19 -36.82
CA ASN A 10 -8.42 7.05 -37.87
C ASN A 10 -7.48 8.25 -38.06
N LEU A 11 -6.94 8.45 -39.27
CA LEU A 11 -6.00 9.54 -39.56
C LEU A 11 -6.57 10.94 -39.26
N GLU A 12 -7.87 11.14 -39.48
CA GLU A 12 -8.61 12.38 -39.15
C GLU A 12 -8.51 12.76 -37.67
N ALA A 13 -8.35 11.78 -36.77
CA ALA A 13 -8.26 12.03 -35.33
C ALA A 13 -6.99 12.84 -34.95
N VAL A 14 -5.94 12.82 -35.79
CA VAL A 14 -4.72 13.59 -35.56
C VAL A 14 -5.00 15.09 -35.67
N GLU A 15 -5.80 15.49 -36.65
CA GLU A 15 -6.18 16.88 -36.88
C GLU A 15 -7.16 17.35 -35.79
N THR A 16 -8.15 16.53 -35.45
CA THR A 16 -9.11 16.81 -34.36
C THR A 16 -8.40 17.07 -33.04
N LEU A 17 -7.36 16.29 -32.69
CA LEU A 17 -6.58 16.50 -31.48
C LEU A 17 -5.83 17.85 -31.50
N GLY A 18 -5.36 18.30 -32.66
CA GLY A 18 -4.70 19.60 -32.84
C GLY A 18 -5.63 20.80 -32.68
N SER A 19 -6.91 20.63 -33.02
CA SER A 19 -7.95 21.68 -32.92
C SER A 19 -8.81 21.58 -31.65
N THR A 20 -8.50 20.65 -30.74
CA THR A 20 -9.26 20.44 -29.50
C THR A 20 -9.02 21.58 -28.51
N SER A 21 -10.09 22.25 -28.06
CA SER A 21 -10.03 23.32 -27.06
C SER A 21 -10.36 22.88 -25.63
N THR A 22 -10.99 21.71 -25.46
CA THR A 22 -11.39 21.14 -24.17
C THR A 22 -11.12 19.64 -24.14
N ILE A 23 -10.44 19.16 -23.09
CA ILE A 23 -10.19 17.73 -22.87
C ILE A 23 -11.04 17.25 -21.69
N CYS A 24 -11.96 16.33 -21.97
CA CYS A 24 -12.69 15.60 -20.95
C CYS A 24 -11.96 14.28 -20.70
N SER A 25 -11.38 14.10 -19.51
CA SER A 25 -10.68 12.88 -19.13
C SER A 25 -11.43 12.14 -18.04
N ASP A 26 -11.50 10.82 -18.15
CA ASP A 26 -11.85 9.99 -17.01
C ASP A 26 -10.72 10.03 -15.96
N LYS A 27 -11.04 9.77 -14.69
CA LYS A 27 -10.06 9.74 -13.61
C LYS A 27 -9.37 8.38 -13.52
N THR A 28 -10.16 7.31 -13.38
CA THR A 28 -9.64 6.00 -13.00
C THR A 28 -9.10 5.27 -14.22
N GLY A 29 -7.81 4.93 -14.22
CA GLY A 29 -7.17 4.24 -15.36
C GLY A 29 -6.78 5.17 -16.52
N THR A 30 -7.10 6.47 -16.44
CA THR A 30 -6.61 7.50 -17.38
C THR A 30 -5.71 8.51 -16.67
N LEU A 31 -6.21 9.25 -15.68
CA LEU A 31 -5.38 10.14 -14.87
C LEU A 31 -4.63 9.40 -13.76
N THR A 32 -5.24 8.35 -13.21
CA THR A 32 -4.64 7.50 -12.17
C THR A 32 -4.28 6.13 -12.72
N GLN A 33 -3.31 5.47 -12.09
CA GLN A 33 -2.86 4.13 -12.49
C GLN A 33 -3.86 3.00 -12.18
N ASN A 34 -5.07 3.33 -11.69
CA ASN A 34 -6.06 2.36 -11.19
C ASN A 34 -5.45 1.32 -10.22
N ARG A 35 -4.53 1.78 -9.37
CA ARG A 35 -3.82 0.97 -8.38
C ARG A 35 -3.70 1.75 -7.08
N MET A 36 -4.12 1.14 -5.98
CA MET A 36 -3.93 1.69 -4.65
C MET A 36 -2.44 1.73 -4.33
N THR A 37 -1.96 2.86 -3.81
CA THR A 37 -0.57 3.07 -3.40
C THR A 37 -0.58 3.84 -2.08
N VAL A 38 0.39 3.55 -1.21
CA VAL A 38 0.57 4.33 0.03
C VAL A 38 1.12 5.69 -0.37
N ALA A 39 0.44 6.76 0.04
CA ALA A 39 0.84 8.13 -0.30
C ALA A 39 1.64 8.79 0.83
N HIS A 40 1.15 8.67 2.07
CA HIS A 40 1.75 9.31 3.22
C HIS A 40 1.78 8.37 4.42
N MET A 41 2.75 8.57 5.30
CA MET A 41 2.86 7.93 6.60
C MET A 41 2.84 8.99 7.70
N TRP A 42 2.26 8.66 8.86
CA TRP A 42 2.23 9.57 10.00
C TRP A 42 2.80 8.89 11.25
N PHE A 43 3.91 9.42 11.74
CA PHE A 43 4.58 8.97 12.96
C PHE A 43 5.43 10.13 13.51
N ASP A 44 5.82 10.07 14.79
CA ASP A 44 6.56 11.15 15.47
C ASP A 44 5.94 12.54 15.29
N ASN A 45 4.61 12.59 15.25
CA ASN A 45 3.81 13.79 15.01
C ASN A 45 4.16 14.54 13.71
N LYS A 46 4.63 13.83 12.68
CA LYS A 46 5.02 14.35 11.37
C LYS A 46 4.42 13.51 10.25
N ILE A 47 4.16 14.15 9.11
CA ILE A 47 3.69 13.49 7.89
C ILE A 47 4.89 13.31 6.96
N PHE A 48 5.07 12.10 6.45
CA PHE A 48 6.14 11.73 5.53
C PHE A 48 5.55 11.24 4.22
N ASP A 49 6.17 11.59 3.10
CA ASP A 49 5.80 11.07 1.79
C ASP A 49 6.41 9.68 1.57
N ALA A 50 5.61 8.74 1.09
CA ALA A 50 6.01 7.33 0.97
C ALA A 50 7.11 7.05 -0.07
N ASP A 51 7.48 8.04 -0.87
CA ASP A 51 8.56 7.96 -1.86
C ASP A 51 9.95 8.29 -1.25
N THR A 52 10.00 8.66 0.03
CA THR A 52 11.26 9.00 0.71
C THR A 52 11.92 7.75 1.32
N THR A 53 13.17 7.51 0.94
CA THR A 53 14.01 6.32 1.26
C THR A 53 14.42 6.19 2.73
N GLU A 54 13.72 6.83 3.65
CA GLU A 54 14.13 6.85 5.06
C GLU A 54 13.67 5.59 5.80
N ASN A 55 14.66 4.90 6.40
CA ASN A 55 14.52 3.67 7.17
C ASN A 55 13.63 3.86 8.41
N GLN A 56 12.34 3.59 8.29
CA GLN A 56 11.38 3.66 9.39
C GLN A 56 11.02 2.25 9.85
N THR A 57 11.78 1.71 10.82
CA THR A 57 11.75 0.28 11.12
C THR A 57 10.50 -0.17 11.88
N ALA A 58 9.98 0.60 12.84
CA ALA A 58 8.88 0.11 13.68
C ALA A 58 7.57 0.00 12.89
N LEU A 59 7.11 1.10 12.28
CA LEU A 59 5.88 1.13 11.50
C LEU A 59 5.91 0.16 10.31
N ALA A 60 7.05 0.08 9.62
CA ALA A 60 7.22 -0.86 8.52
C ALA A 60 7.17 -2.32 9.00
N ARG A 61 7.76 -2.66 10.16
CA ARG A 61 7.65 -4.02 10.75
C ARG A 61 6.21 -4.37 11.07
N ILE A 62 5.45 -3.41 11.61
CA ILE A 62 4.01 -3.58 11.85
C ILE A 62 3.27 -3.85 10.54
N ALA A 63 3.46 -2.99 9.56
CA ALA A 63 2.87 -3.10 8.23
C ALA A 63 3.23 -4.42 7.52
N MET A 64 4.44 -4.94 7.75
CA MET A 64 4.86 -6.24 7.23
C MET A 64 4.12 -7.40 7.90
N LEU A 65 4.01 -7.40 9.23
CA LEU A 65 3.44 -8.54 9.99
C LEU A 65 1.91 -8.54 10.03
N CYS A 66 1.27 -7.38 10.14
CA CYS A 66 -0.18 -7.22 10.19
C CYS A 66 -0.79 -7.10 8.79
N ASN A 67 -0.36 -7.95 7.86
CA ASN A 67 -0.83 -7.92 6.47
C ASN A 67 -0.89 -9.36 5.92
N ARG A 68 -1.90 -9.66 5.12
CA ARG A 68 -2.14 -10.97 4.51
C ARG A 68 -1.85 -11.02 3.03
N ALA A 69 -1.60 -9.88 2.39
CA ALA A 69 -1.24 -9.86 0.99
C ALA A 69 0.09 -10.57 0.75
N GLU A 70 0.18 -11.27 -0.38
CA GLU A 70 1.34 -12.03 -0.80
C GLU A 70 1.66 -11.75 -2.27
N PHE A 71 2.95 -11.73 -2.63
CA PHE A 71 3.35 -11.67 -4.03
C PHE A 71 3.07 -13.02 -4.72
N LYS A 72 2.58 -12.99 -5.97
CA LYS A 72 2.44 -14.21 -6.76
C LYS A 72 3.82 -14.77 -7.14
N THR A 73 3.91 -16.09 -7.22
CA THR A 73 5.13 -16.81 -7.62
C THR A 73 5.56 -16.42 -9.04
N GLY A 74 6.86 -16.20 -9.26
CA GLY A 74 7.41 -15.90 -10.60
C GLY A 74 7.45 -14.41 -10.99
N GLU A 75 7.01 -13.51 -10.10
CA GLU A 75 6.98 -12.06 -10.36
C GLU A 75 8.28 -11.32 -9.98
N GLU A 76 9.33 -12.04 -9.58
CA GLU A 76 10.58 -11.46 -9.04
C GLU A 76 11.30 -10.53 -10.03
N ASN A 77 11.24 -10.85 -11.32
CA ASN A 77 11.86 -10.08 -12.40
C ASN A 77 11.16 -8.75 -12.71
N LYS A 78 9.94 -8.52 -12.20
CA LYS A 78 9.20 -7.27 -12.41
C LYS A 78 9.49 -6.28 -11.28
N PRO A 79 9.46 -4.96 -11.55
CA PRO A 79 9.52 -3.94 -10.51
C PRO A 79 8.43 -4.17 -9.46
N VAL A 80 8.74 -3.98 -8.17
CA VAL A 80 7.84 -4.27 -7.02
C VAL A 80 6.43 -3.72 -7.22
N LEU A 81 6.32 -2.46 -7.66
CA LEU A 81 5.03 -1.81 -7.92
C LEU A 81 4.18 -2.57 -8.93
N LYS A 82 4.79 -3.17 -9.95
CA LYS A 82 4.13 -3.90 -11.05
C LYS A 82 3.89 -5.38 -10.76
N ARG A 83 4.50 -5.96 -9.73
CA ARG A 83 4.27 -7.36 -9.33
C ARG A 83 2.81 -7.60 -9.01
N GLU A 84 2.31 -8.77 -9.43
CA GLU A 84 0.99 -9.23 -9.02
C GLU A 84 1.00 -9.74 -7.57
N CYS A 85 -0.08 -9.45 -6.85
CA CYS A 85 -0.27 -9.85 -5.46
C CYS A 85 -1.66 -10.47 -5.28
N ASN A 86 -1.77 -11.39 -4.32
CA ASN A 86 -3.03 -11.85 -3.76
C ASN A 86 -3.32 -11.02 -2.50
N GLY A 87 -4.55 -10.57 -2.31
CA GLY A 87 -4.96 -9.70 -1.19
C GLY A 87 -5.86 -8.57 -1.66
N ASP A 88 -6.45 -7.81 -0.73
CA ASP A 88 -7.22 -6.62 -1.11
C ASP A 88 -6.30 -5.47 -1.56
N ALA A 89 -6.91 -4.42 -2.11
CA ALA A 89 -6.19 -3.29 -2.67
C ALA A 89 -5.33 -2.55 -1.62
N SER A 90 -5.80 -2.45 -0.38
CA SER A 90 -5.12 -1.76 0.71
C SER A 90 -3.95 -2.59 1.23
N GLU A 91 -4.19 -3.88 1.51
CA GLU A 91 -3.12 -4.80 1.93
C GLU A 91 -2.02 -4.91 0.87
N THR A 92 -2.38 -4.99 -0.41
CA THR A 92 -1.44 -5.04 -1.52
C THR A 92 -0.60 -3.76 -1.62
N ALA A 93 -1.21 -2.59 -1.39
CA ALA A 93 -0.50 -1.31 -1.40
C ALA A 93 0.55 -1.24 -0.28
N ILE A 94 0.18 -1.68 0.93
CA ILE A 94 1.07 -1.73 2.10
C ILE A 94 2.21 -2.74 1.88
N LEU A 95 1.91 -3.92 1.31
CA LEU A 95 2.92 -4.93 0.99
C LEU A 95 3.98 -4.36 0.03
N LYS A 96 3.53 -3.70 -1.05
CA LYS A 96 4.45 -3.09 -2.03
C LYS A 96 5.27 -1.95 -1.43
N CYS A 97 4.65 -1.13 -0.57
CA CYS A 97 5.34 -0.05 0.13
C CYS A 97 6.44 -0.60 1.05
N THR A 98 6.12 -1.59 1.87
CA THR A 98 7.08 -2.20 2.81
C THR A 98 8.21 -2.95 2.10
N GLU A 99 7.90 -3.62 0.99
CA GLU A 99 8.92 -4.26 0.14
C GLU A 99 9.84 -3.24 -0.54
N LEU A 100 9.36 -2.03 -0.87
CA LEU A 100 10.20 -0.95 -1.40
C LEU A 100 11.06 -0.28 -0.32
N CYS A 101 10.50 -0.04 0.86
CA CYS A 101 11.17 0.71 1.92
C CYS A 101 12.20 -0.13 2.68
N VAL A 102 11.85 -1.36 3.03
CA VAL A 102 12.68 -2.25 3.88
C VAL A 102 13.18 -3.46 3.11
N GLY A 103 12.36 -3.99 2.19
CA GLY A 103 12.65 -5.21 1.46
C GLY A 103 12.58 -6.48 2.31
N LYS A 104 12.66 -7.64 1.64
CA LYS A 104 12.69 -8.97 2.27
C LYS A 104 11.49 -9.24 3.18
N VAL A 105 10.29 -8.77 2.79
CA VAL A 105 9.08 -8.93 3.60
C VAL A 105 8.79 -10.41 3.87
N ILE A 106 9.02 -11.27 2.87
CA ILE A 106 8.83 -12.72 2.97
C ILE A 106 9.75 -13.33 4.02
N GLU A 107 11.05 -13.02 3.98
CA GLU A 107 12.02 -13.50 4.98
C GLU A 107 11.67 -12.99 6.38
N TYR A 108 11.24 -11.73 6.49
CA TYR A 108 10.87 -11.12 7.76
C TYR A 108 9.64 -11.80 8.38
N ARG A 109 8.62 -12.11 7.58
CA ARG A 109 7.45 -12.88 8.02
C ARG A 109 7.81 -14.33 8.39
N ALA A 110 8.71 -14.96 7.65
CA ALA A 110 9.16 -16.33 7.96
C ALA A 110 9.88 -16.43 9.31
N LYS A 111 10.66 -15.40 9.67
CA LYS A 111 11.36 -15.32 10.97
C LYS A 111 10.42 -15.03 12.14
N ASN A 112 9.31 -14.33 11.89
CA ASN A 112 8.38 -13.87 12.92
C ASN A 112 7.01 -14.52 12.69
N ARG A 113 6.86 -15.75 13.18
CA ARG A 113 5.66 -16.57 12.95
C ARG A 113 4.44 -15.99 13.67
N LYS A 114 3.33 -15.82 12.94
CA LYS A 114 2.03 -15.48 13.52
C LYS A 114 1.52 -16.64 14.39
N ILE A 115 1.22 -16.36 15.65
CA ILE A 115 0.62 -17.30 16.60
C ILE A 115 -0.90 -17.19 16.52
N LEU A 116 -1.42 -15.97 16.48
CA LEU A 116 -2.85 -15.66 16.44
C LEU A 116 -3.09 -14.48 15.51
N GLU A 117 -4.23 -14.49 14.83
CA GLU A 117 -4.65 -13.41 13.94
C GLU A 117 -6.15 -13.19 14.06
N ILE A 118 -6.53 -11.93 14.27
CA ILE A 118 -7.91 -11.45 14.17
C ILE A 118 -8.00 -10.72 12.82
N PRO A 119 -8.71 -11.30 11.82
CA PRO A 119 -8.90 -10.65 10.52
C PRO A 119 -9.57 -9.30 10.65
N PHE A 120 -9.34 -8.43 9.67
CA PHE A 120 -10.15 -7.22 9.52
C PHE A 120 -11.64 -7.57 9.44
N ASN A 121 -12.44 -6.88 10.24
CA ASN A 121 -13.90 -6.96 10.23
C ASN A 121 -14.47 -5.54 10.13
N SER A 122 -15.42 -5.30 9.22
CA SER A 122 -16.03 -3.98 8.99
C SER A 122 -16.77 -3.40 10.20
N THR A 123 -17.23 -4.25 11.12
CA THR A 123 -17.83 -3.85 12.40
C THR A 123 -16.77 -3.32 13.37
N ASN A 124 -15.65 -4.03 13.48
CA ASN A 124 -14.59 -3.72 14.46
C ASN A 124 -13.54 -2.73 13.93
N LYS A 125 -13.37 -2.66 12.60
CA LYS A 125 -12.46 -1.77 11.86
C LYS A 125 -10.99 -1.85 12.26
N TYR A 126 -10.56 -3.01 12.76
CA TYR A 126 -9.17 -3.27 13.10
C TYR A 126 -8.75 -4.67 12.68
N GLN A 127 -7.43 -4.86 12.55
CA GLN A 127 -6.78 -6.15 12.39
C GLN A 127 -5.67 -6.29 13.44
N VAL A 128 -5.57 -7.46 14.06
CA VAL A 128 -4.59 -7.73 15.14
C VAL A 128 -3.86 -9.03 14.85
N ASN A 129 -2.53 -9.00 14.89
CA ASN A 129 -1.72 -10.21 14.81
C ASN A 129 -0.85 -10.33 16.06
N ASN A 130 -0.89 -11.50 16.69
CA ASN A 130 0.05 -11.88 17.72
C ASN A 130 1.17 -12.71 17.10
N VAL A 131 2.41 -12.30 17.32
CA VAL A 131 3.58 -12.84 16.61
C VAL A 131 4.63 -13.28 17.62
N SER A 132 5.15 -14.50 17.46
CA SER A 132 6.27 -15.00 18.26
C SER A 132 7.57 -14.43 17.70
N PHE A 133 8.34 -13.77 18.55
CA PHE A 133 9.71 -13.36 18.25
C PHE A 133 10.70 -14.41 18.78
N SER A 134 11.86 -14.53 18.13
CA SER A 134 12.89 -15.55 18.42
C SER A 134 13.54 -15.40 19.81
N PHE A 135 13.38 -14.24 20.45
CA PHE A 135 13.63 -14.03 21.87
C PHE A 135 12.26 -14.04 22.55
N ASP A 136 12.02 -14.94 23.51
CA ASP A 136 10.75 -15.26 24.22
C ASP A 136 9.93 -14.06 24.77
N THR A 137 9.56 -13.14 23.88
CA THR A 137 8.84 -11.89 24.14
C THR A 137 7.66 -11.86 23.18
N PHE A 138 6.45 -11.84 23.75
CA PHE A 138 5.21 -11.71 23.00
C PHE A 138 4.92 -10.22 22.81
N GLU A 139 4.85 -9.76 21.57
CA GLU A 139 4.42 -8.39 21.24
C GLU A 139 3.09 -8.47 20.49
N ALA A 140 2.07 -7.80 21.04
CA ALA A 140 0.76 -7.68 20.40
C ALA A 140 0.81 -6.54 19.40
N LEU A 141 0.64 -6.85 18.13
CA LEU A 141 0.77 -5.89 17.05
C LEU A 141 -0.61 -5.48 16.53
N LEU A 142 -0.96 -4.21 16.73
CA LEU A 142 -2.24 -3.66 16.28
C LEU A 142 -2.02 -2.81 15.01
N LEU A 143 -2.76 -3.14 13.94
CA LEU A 143 -2.99 -2.21 12.84
C LEU A 143 -4.44 -1.73 12.86
N LEU A 144 -4.59 -0.42 13.06
CA LEU A 144 -5.84 0.28 12.82
C LEU A 144 -5.85 0.76 11.36
N LEU A 145 -6.66 0.12 10.53
CA LEU A 145 -6.98 0.61 9.19
C LEU A 145 -8.22 1.51 9.31
N SER A 146 -8.02 2.81 9.55
CA SER A 146 -9.13 3.78 9.47
C SER A 146 -9.22 4.33 8.06
N GLU A 147 -10.34 4.06 7.38
CA GLU A 147 -10.65 4.64 6.06
C GLU A 147 -11.07 6.13 6.14
N HIS A 148 -11.21 6.70 7.33
CA HIS A 148 -11.72 8.07 7.51
C HIS A 148 -10.90 8.88 8.51
N ILE A 149 -9.94 9.65 7.98
CA ILE A 149 -9.55 10.94 8.56
C ILE A 149 -9.95 12.02 7.56
N HIS A 150 -10.86 12.90 7.97
CA HIS A 150 -11.48 13.92 7.12
C HIS A 150 -10.47 15.04 6.82
N THR A 151 -9.59 14.84 5.83
CA THR A 151 -8.67 15.89 5.32
C THR A 151 -9.08 16.32 3.92
N GLY A 152 -10.27 16.92 3.76
CA GLY A 152 -10.69 17.82 2.65
C GLY A 152 -10.52 17.37 1.18
N THR A 153 -9.97 16.19 0.89
CA THR A 153 -9.59 15.74 -0.45
C THR A 153 -10.02 14.29 -0.63
N LYS A 154 -10.84 14.03 -1.65
CA LYS A 154 -11.40 12.71 -1.96
C LYS A 154 -10.31 11.79 -2.56
N GLY A 155 -9.47 11.23 -1.70
CA GLY A 155 -8.55 10.13 -2.04
C GLY A 155 -8.57 9.09 -0.93
N HIS A 156 -8.60 7.80 -1.29
CA HIS A 156 -8.39 6.73 -0.32
C HIS A 156 -6.96 6.83 0.20
N ARG A 157 -6.80 7.17 1.48
CA ARG A 157 -5.50 7.34 2.14
C ARG A 157 -5.42 6.33 3.27
N ILE A 158 -4.38 5.50 3.25
CA ILE A 158 -4.08 4.55 4.31
C ILE A 158 -3.15 5.27 5.29
N TYR A 159 -3.61 5.46 6.53
CA TYR A 159 -2.77 5.98 7.61
C TYR A 159 -2.31 4.81 8.47
N LEU A 160 -0.99 4.59 8.50
CA LEU A 160 -0.36 3.68 9.45
C LEU A 160 -0.03 4.48 10.71
N CYS A 161 -0.62 4.11 11.86
CA CYS A 161 -0.39 4.78 13.14
C CYS A 161 0.23 3.80 14.13
N HIS A 162 1.29 4.24 14.83
CA HIS A 162 1.89 3.52 15.95
C HIS A 162 1.49 4.20 17.26
N THR A 163 0.54 3.63 18.01
CA THR A 163 0.29 4.07 19.39
C THR A 163 1.15 3.26 20.34
N ASN A 164 2.12 3.92 20.98
CA ASN A 164 2.96 3.34 22.06
C ASN A 164 2.17 3.10 23.38
N HIS A 165 0.85 3.02 23.31
CA HIS A 165 0.00 2.70 24.45
C HIS A 165 -0.64 1.34 24.20
N LEU A 166 -0.23 0.38 25.02
CA LEU A 166 -0.95 -0.87 25.28
C LEU A 166 -2.44 -0.57 25.30
N ILE A 167 -3.15 -0.99 24.25
CA ILE A 167 -4.60 -1.08 24.31
C ILE A 167 -4.87 -2.25 25.24
N HIS A 168 -5.06 -1.96 26.52
CA HIS A 168 -5.74 -2.88 27.43
C HIS A 168 -7.15 -3.06 26.88
N VAL A 169 -7.41 -4.26 26.35
CA VAL A 169 -8.75 -4.74 25.97
C VAL A 169 -9.58 -4.94 27.23
#